data_AF-A0AA40W6R9-F1
#
_entry.id   AF-A0AA40W6R9-F1
#
_cell.length_a   1.000
_cell.length_b   1.000
_cell.length_c   1.000
_cell.angle_alpha   90.00
_cell.angle_beta   90.00
_cell.angle_gamma   90.00
#
_symmetry.space_group_name_H-M   'P 1'
#
loop_
_entity.id
_entity.type
_entity.pdbx_description
1 polymer ?
#
loop_
_entity_poly.entity_id
_entity_poly.type
_entity_poly.pdbx_seq_one_letter_code
_entity_poly.pdbx_strand_id
1 'polypeptide(L)'
;MNQIPHPLAGKPLELADTLRSGNAWKIRLACGYMGLPIKRRTFDIVQGDLETEAFARINPWRQVPALLTPEGEWLAESQAILWYLGLGTPWLPAGRLEQSQVSSWLSFEQTQHMHAFAQPRLLIHLRNTAQVDDPAMRAWREIGMKAAALMDAHLAGRDYLVGTAPTIADVALYPYTSMAAEGGYDLSGFTHIDAWLARMRALPGFTPLIEAA
;
A
#
# COMPACT_ATOMS: atom_id res chain seq x y z
N MET A 1 -28.86 -0.45 3.51
CA MET A 1 -28.45 -1.83 3.20
C MET A 1 -27.73 -2.36 4.43
N ASN A 2 -28.16 -3.47 5.02
CA ASN A 2 -27.48 -4.08 6.17
C ASN A 2 -26.07 -4.48 5.69
N GLN A 3 -25.05 -3.74 6.12
CA GLN A 3 -23.66 -4.10 5.84
C GLN A 3 -23.39 -5.42 6.56
N ILE A 4 -23.08 -6.46 5.80
CA ILE A 4 -22.56 -7.70 6.37
C ILE A 4 -21.30 -7.30 7.15
N PRO A 5 -21.21 -7.58 8.46
CA PRO A 5 -20.03 -7.27 9.24
C PRO A 5 -18.80 -7.91 8.62
N HIS A 6 -17.67 -7.20 8.66
CA HIS A 6 -16.40 -7.76 8.21
C HIS A 6 -16.12 -9.11 8.91
N PRO A 7 -15.61 -10.15 8.21
CA PRO A 7 -15.34 -11.46 8.84
C PRO A 7 -14.44 -11.41 10.08
N LEU A 8 -13.55 -10.41 10.12
CA LEU A 8 -12.64 -10.13 11.24
C LEU A 8 -13.18 -9.09 12.25
N ALA A 9 -14.45 -8.67 12.16
CA ALA A 9 -15.01 -7.68 13.08
C ALA A 9 -14.91 -8.15 14.54
N GLY A 10 -14.38 -7.29 15.41
CA GLY A 10 -14.16 -7.59 16.83
C GLY A 10 -13.01 -8.55 17.12
N LYS A 11 -12.27 -9.00 16.10
CA LYS A 11 -11.07 -9.83 16.29
C LYS A 11 -9.84 -8.94 16.54
N PRO A 12 -8.92 -9.34 17.44
CA PRO A 12 -7.70 -8.58 17.68
C PRO A 12 -6.77 -8.65 16.47
N LEU A 13 -6.23 -7.52 16.08
CA LEU A 13 -5.22 -7.37 15.03
C LEU A 13 -4.08 -6.49 15.55
N GLU A 14 -2.83 -6.88 15.32
CA GLU A 14 -1.67 -6.06 15.63
C GLU A 14 -0.75 -5.91 14.41
N LEU A 15 -0.41 -4.69 14.04
CA LEU A 15 0.48 -4.37 12.93
C LEU A 15 1.87 -4.02 13.46
N ALA A 16 2.87 -4.80 13.08
CA ALA A 16 4.26 -4.39 13.13
C ALA A 16 4.54 -3.46 11.93
N ASP A 17 4.85 -2.19 12.18
CA ASP A 17 5.09 -1.19 11.13
C ASP A 17 6.26 -0.25 11.44
N THR A 18 6.52 0.66 10.50
CA THR A 18 7.34 1.84 10.70
C THR A 18 6.56 3.05 10.21
N LEU A 19 6.79 4.22 10.83
CA LEU A 19 5.91 5.39 10.68
C LEU A 19 5.72 5.84 9.22
N ARG A 20 6.78 5.78 8.42
CA ARG A 20 6.83 6.31 7.05
C ARG A 20 6.82 5.24 5.95
N SER A 21 6.56 3.97 6.29
CA SER A 21 6.51 2.89 5.30
C SER A 21 5.22 2.94 4.48
N GLY A 22 5.36 3.03 3.15
CA GLY A 22 4.23 2.93 2.22
C GLY A 22 3.59 1.54 2.25
N ASN A 23 4.39 0.48 2.35
CA ASN A 23 3.88 -0.90 2.44
C ASN A 23 3.05 -1.12 3.72
N ALA A 24 3.47 -0.55 4.85
CA ALA A 24 2.67 -0.62 6.07
C ALA A 24 1.45 0.32 6.03
N TRP A 25 1.55 1.44 5.31
CA TRP A 25 0.41 2.33 5.09
C TRP A 25 -0.71 1.68 4.30
N LYS A 26 -0.41 0.78 3.34
CA LYS A 26 -1.43 -0.07 2.68
C LYS A 26 -2.36 -0.73 3.71
N ILE A 27 -1.78 -1.30 4.77
CA ILE A 27 -2.54 -2.06 5.78
C ILE A 27 -3.38 -1.12 6.65
N ARG A 28 -2.82 0.04 7.02
CA ARG A 28 -3.55 1.06 7.79
C ARG A 28 -4.74 1.63 6.99
N LEU A 29 -4.57 1.84 5.68
CA LEU A 29 -5.67 2.23 4.79
C LEU A 29 -6.72 1.12 4.69
N ALA A 30 -6.32 -0.12 4.43
CA ALA A 30 -7.24 -1.26 4.36
C ALA A 30 -8.06 -1.39 5.64
N CYS A 31 -7.41 -1.39 6.81
CA CYS A 31 -8.10 -1.48 8.10
C CYS A 31 -9.06 -0.30 8.31
N GLY A 32 -8.65 0.93 8.00
CA GLY A 32 -9.51 2.10 8.10
C GLY A 32 -10.76 2.00 7.21
N TYR A 33 -10.58 1.69 5.93
CA TYR A 33 -11.69 1.54 4.99
C TYR A 33 -12.62 0.37 5.31
N MET A 34 -12.10 -0.70 5.89
CA MET A 34 -12.86 -1.89 6.28
C MET A 34 -13.43 -1.79 7.71
N GLY A 35 -13.20 -0.68 8.42
CA GLY A 35 -13.69 -0.48 9.78
C GLY A 35 -13.07 -1.43 10.81
N LEU A 36 -11.82 -1.85 10.59
CA LEU A 36 -11.07 -2.75 11.46
C LEU A 36 -10.15 -1.97 12.40
N PRO A 37 -10.41 -1.96 13.72
CA PRO A 37 -9.45 -1.45 14.69
C PRO A 37 -8.17 -2.29 14.63
N ILE A 38 -7.02 -1.62 14.58
CA ILE A 38 -5.71 -2.28 14.57
C ILE A 38 -4.79 -1.65 15.59
N LYS A 39 -4.20 -2.49 16.44
CA LYS A 39 -3.13 -2.04 17.34
C LYS A 39 -1.84 -1.93 16.54
N ARG A 40 -1.06 -0.88 16.75
CA ARG A 40 0.22 -0.69 16.07
C ARG A 40 1.39 -0.92 17.03
N ARG A 41 2.36 -1.71 16.59
CA ARG A 41 3.69 -1.84 17.18
C ARG A 41 4.66 -1.21 16.21
N THR A 42 4.96 0.07 16.42
CA THR A 42 5.79 0.87 15.51
C THR A 42 7.25 0.78 15.90
N PHE A 43 8.08 0.40 14.94
CA PHE A 43 9.53 0.24 15.06
C PHE A 43 10.29 1.39 14.39
N ASP A 44 11.54 1.59 14.78
CA ASP A 44 12.45 2.57 14.19
C ASP A 44 13.50 1.88 13.29
N ILE A 45 13.45 2.19 11.99
CA ILE A 45 14.44 1.70 11.02
C ILE A 45 15.84 2.28 11.30
N VAL A 46 15.91 3.52 11.79
CA VAL A 46 17.18 4.22 12.05
C VAL A 46 17.92 3.58 13.22
N GLN A 47 17.20 3.11 14.23
CA GLN A 47 17.77 2.38 15.38
C GLN A 47 18.11 0.92 15.05
N GLY A 48 17.79 0.45 13.83
CA GLY A 48 18.07 -0.92 13.41
C GLY A 48 17.15 -1.95 14.05
N ASP A 49 15.96 -1.55 14.54
CA ASP A 49 15.04 -2.45 15.25
C ASP A 49 14.67 -3.71 14.45
N LEU A 50 14.57 -3.56 13.12
CA LEU A 50 14.22 -4.64 12.20
C LEU A 50 15.32 -5.71 12.10
N GLU A 51 16.56 -5.37 12.47
CA GLU A 51 17.70 -6.28 12.46
C GLU A 51 17.88 -7.06 13.76
N THR A 52 16.98 -6.87 14.73
CA THR A 52 17.03 -7.58 16.00
C THR A 52 16.48 -9.00 15.87
N GLU A 53 17.00 -9.91 16.69
CA GLU A 53 16.42 -11.25 16.82
C GLU A 53 14.98 -11.21 17.38
N ALA A 54 14.65 -10.13 18.11
CA ALA A 54 13.29 -9.87 18.56
C ALA A 54 12.33 -9.62 17.39
N PHE A 55 12.76 -8.85 16.37
CA PHE A 55 11.96 -8.63 15.18
C PHE A 55 11.97 -9.84 14.23
N ALA A 56 13.06 -10.61 14.16
CA ALA A 56 13.10 -11.85 13.38
C ALA A 56 12.04 -12.88 13.83
N ARG A 57 11.65 -12.87 15.12
CA ARG A 57 10.52 -13.66 15.65
C ARG A 57 9.13 -13.17 15.21
N ILE A 58 9.03 -11.93 14.72
CA ILE A 58 7.81 -11.35 14.15
C ILE A 58 7.79 -11.63 12.64
N ASN A 59 8.87 -11.28 11.95
CA ASN A 59 9.03 -11.57 10.53
C ASN A 59 10.49 -11.99 10.25
N PRO A 60 10.75 -13.25 9.86
CA PRO A 60 12.09 -13.73 9.58
C PRO A 60 12.74 -13.03 8.37
N TRP A 61 11.95 -12.40 7.49
CA TRP A 61 12.45 -11.56 6.39
C TRP A 61 12.87 -10.16 6.82
N ARG A 62 12.65 -9.79 8.09
CA ARG A 62 13.09 -8.52 8.69
C ARG A 62 12.56 -7.29 7.96
N GLN A 63 11.34 -7.39 7.48
CA GLN A 63 10.65 -6.33 6.76
C GLN A 63 9.31 -6.00 7.42
N VAL A 64 8.89 -4.75 7.30
CA VAL A 64 7.53 -4.32 7.62
C VAL A 64 6.72 -4.11 6.34
N PRO A 65 5.40 -4.35 6.35
CA PRO A 65 4.58 -4.74 7.50
C PRO A 65 4.61 -6.24 7.82
N ALA A 66 4.24 -6.57 9.05
CA ALA A 66 3.73 -7.89 9.44
C ALA A 66 2.46 -7.71 10.29
N LEU A 67 1.46 -8.55 10.06
CA LEU A 67 0.17 -8.53 10.76
C LEU A 67 0.06 -9.76 11.67
N LEU A 68 -0.11 -9.55 12.97
CA LEU A 68 -0.53 -10.61 13.88
C LEU A 68 -2.03 -10.85 13.66
N THR A 69 -2.36 -12.04 13.17
CA THR A 69 -3.72 -12.43 12.85
C THR A 69 -4.46 -12.98 14.07
N PRO A 70 -5.79 -13.12 14.03
CA PRO A 70 -6.57 -13.71 15.13
C PRO A 70 -6.24 -15.19 15.40
N GLU A 71 -5.61 -15.88 14.45
CA GLU A 71 -5.08 -17.24 14.61
C GLU A 71 -3.80 -17.28 15.47
N GLY A 72 -3.23 -16.12 15.82
CA GLY A 72 -2.02 -16.01 16.63
C GLY A 72 -0.72 -16.08 15.83
N GLU A 73 -0.80 -16.04 14.50
CA GLU A 73 0.34 -16.12 13.59
C GLU A 73 0.68 -14.74 12.99
N TRP A 74 1.97 -14.52 12.71
CA TRP A 74 2.40 -13.32 11.99
C TRP A 74 2.38 -13.57 10.48
N LEU A 75 1.57 -12.81 9.77
CA LEU A 75 1.53 -12.78 8.31
C LEU A 75 2.40 -11.63 7.79
N ALA A 76 3.46 -11.96 7.07
CA ALA A 76 4.30 -11.00 6.34
C ALA A 76 3.76 -10.73 4.92
N GLU A 77 4.41 -9.80 4.21
CA GLU A 77 4.08 -9.33 2.85
C GLU A 77 2.81 -8.50 2.76
N SER A 78 2.96 -7.23 2.41
CA SER A 78 1.84 -6.28 2.38
C SER A 78 0.69 -6.71 1.47
N GLN A 79 0.97 -7.38 0.35
CA GLN A 79 -0.08 -7.85 -0.56
C GLN A 79 -0.81 -9.09 -0.04
N ALA A 80 -0.09 -10.00 0.63
CA ALA A 80 -0.70 -11.15 1.28
C ALA A 80 -1.60 -10.71 2.45
N ILE A 81 -1.16 -9.72 3.22
CA ILE A 81 -1.96 -9.11 4.28
C ILE A 81 -3.20 -8.44 3.69
N LEU A 82 -3.08 -7.66 2.61
CA LEU A 82 -4.24 -7.08 1.92
C LEU A 82 -5.22 -8.16 1.45
N TRP A 83 -4.72 -9.25 0.87
CA TRP A 83 -5.54 -10.37 0.47
C TRP A 83 -6.30 -11.00 1.64
N TYR A 84 -5.59 -11.25 2.76
CA TYR A 84 -6.16 -11.81 3.98
C TYR A 84 -7.27 -10.91 4.55
N LEU A 85 -7.03 -9.60 4.62
CA LEU A 85 -8.03 -8.64 5.09
C LEU A 85 -9.22 -8.53 4.13
N GLY A 86 -8.99 -8.56 2.82
CA GLY A 86 -10.04 -8.41 1.82
C GLY A 86 -10.94 -9.64 1.65
N LEU A 87 -10.48 -10.84 1.99
CA LEU A 87 -11.19 -12.09 1.72
C LEU A 87 -12.57 -12.13 2.40
N GLY A 88 -13.60 -12.43 1.61
CA GLY A 88 -14.99 -12.46 2.10
C GLY A 88 -15.64 -11.08 2.25
N THR A 89 -15.04 -10.04 1.66
CA THR A 89 -15.55 -8.66 1.69
C THR A 89 -15.72 -8.11 0.27
N PRO A 90 -16.46 -6.99 0.08
CA PRO A 90 -16.49 -6.29 -1.20
C PRO A 90 -15.13 -5.81 -1.73
N TRP A 91 -14.11 -5.68 -0.86
CA TRP A 91 -12.76 -5.24 -1.25
C TRP A 91 -11.96 -6.31 -2.00
N LEU A 92 -12.38 -7.58 -1.91
CA LEU A 92 -11.91 -8.66 -2.77
C LEU A 92 -13.13 -9.38 -3.36
N PRO A 93 -13.59 -8.97 -4.56
CA PRO A 93 -14.77 -9.55 -5.21
C PRO A 93 -14.69 -11.08 -5.27
N ALA A 94 -15.83 -11.78 -5.17
CA ALA A 94 -15.85 -13.25 -5.14
C ALA A 94 -15.71 -13.90 -6.54
N GLY A 95 -15.90 -13.14 -7.62
CA GLY A 95 -15.84 -13.63 -8.99
C GLY A 95 -14.41 -14.01 -9.39
N ARG A 96 -14.27 -15.15 -10.08
CA ARG A 96 -12.95 -15.70 -10.44
C ARG A 96 -12.13 -14.73 -11.31
N LEU A 97 -12.78 -14.04 -12.25
CA LEU A 97 -12.12 -13.10 -13.14
C LEU A 97 -11.66 -11.86 -12.38
N GLU A 98 -12.53 -11.31 -11.55
CA GLU A 98 -12.29 -10.11 -10.76
C GLU A 98 -11.15 -10.34 -9.75
N GLN A 99 -11.12 -11.50 -9.06
CA GLN A 99 -10.00 -11.87 -8.19
C GLN A 99 -8.68 -11.98 -8.96
N SER A 100 -8.72 -12.53 -10.18
CA SER A 100 -7.54 -12.65 -11.04
C SER A 100 -7.03 -11.28 -11.51
N GLN A 101 -7.94 -10.35 -11.79
CA GLN A 101 -7.61 -8.96 -12.13
C GLN A 101 -7.03 -8.21 -10.93
N VAL A 102 -7.59 -8.39 -9.72
CA VAL A 102 -7.00 -7.86 -8.49
C VAL A 102 -5.60 -8.41 -8.30
N SER A 103 -5.42 -9.73 -8.42
CA SER A 103 -4.10 -10.39 -8.30
C SER A 103 -3.09 -9.86 -9.33
N SER A 104 -3.54 -9.57 -10.55
CA SER A 104 -2.69 -8.97 -11.59
C SER A 104 -2.21 -7.57 -11.20
N TRP A 105 -3.08 -6.73 -10.61
CA TRP A 105 -2.69 -5.41 -10.11
C TRP A 105 -1.77 -5.47 -8.89
N LEU A 106 -2.02 -6.42 -7.98
CA LEU A 106 -1.12 -6.70 -6.87
C LEU A 106 0.28 -7.09 -7.42
N SER A 107 0.35 -8.04 -8.35
CA SER A 107 1.63 -8.42 -8.98
C SER A 107 2.30 -7.24 -9.72
N PHE A 108 1.54 -6.44 -10.46
CA PHE A 108 2.03 -5.22 -11.10
C PHE A 108 2.61 -4.24 -10.06
N GLU A 109 1.91 -4.07 -8.93
CA GLU A 109 2.36 -3.20 -7.86
C GLU A 109 3.74 -3.62 -7.36
N GLN A 110 3.96 -4.91 -7.07
CA GLN A 110 5.25 -5.37 -6.55
C GLN A 110 6.38 -5.30 -7.59
N THR A 111 6.06 -5.62 -8.85
CA THR A 111 7.07 -5.88 -9.89
C THR A 111 7.44 -4.67 -10.72
N GLN A 112 6.52 -3.72 -10.91
CA GLN A 112 6.70 -2.60 -11.84
C GLN A 112 6.51 -1.22 -11.20
N HIS A 113 5.79 -1.13 -10.07
CA HIS A 113 5.45 0.15 -9.47
C HIS A 113 6.21 0.40 -8.15
N MET A 114 6.02 -0.46 -7.15
CA MET A 114 6.43 -0.23 -5.76
C MET A 114 7.89 0.19 -5.63
N HIS A 115 8.82 -0.63 -6.14
CA HIS A 115 10.25 -0.33 -6.03
C HIS A 115 10.64 0.94 -6.80
N ALA A 116 10.00 1.20 -7.94
CA ALA A 116 10.27 2.37 -8.75
C ALA A 116 9.91 3.67 -8.02
N PHE A 117 8.84 3.70 -7.24
CA PHE A 117 8.50 4.88 -6.43
C PHE A 117 9.16 4.88 -5.05
N ALA A 118 9.29 3.71 -4.41
CA ALA A 118 9.81 3.59 -3.05
C ALA A 118 11.31 3.88 -2.95
N GLN A 119 12.13 3.42 -3.92
CA GLN A 119 13.59 3.59 -3.85
C GLN A 119 14.02 5.06 -4.02
N PRO A 120 13.55 5.82 -5.03
CA PRO A 120 13.83 7.25 -5.11
C PRO A 120 13.33 8.00 -3.89
N ARG A 121 12.12 7.71 -3.40
CA ARG A 121 11.60 8.30 -2.16
C ARG A 121 12.52 8.03 -0.96
N LEU A 122 13.01 6.80 -0.80
CA LEU A 122 13.91 6.43 0.28
C LEU A 122 15.21 7.25 0.21
N LEU A 123 15.82 7.32 -0.97
CA LEU A 123 17.14 7.93 -1.13
C LEU A 123 17.08 9.46 -1.14
N ILE A 124 16.06 10.05 -1.75
CA ILE A 124 15.91 11.49 -1.90
C ILE A 124 15.26 12.10 -0.65
N HIS A 125 14.07 11.64 -0.27
CA HIS A 125 13.27 12.30 0.78
C HIS A 125 13.57 11.79 2.19
N LEU A 126 13.76 10.48 2.38
CA LEU A 126 13.92 9.92 3.72
C LEU A 126 15.37 9.90 4.22
N ARG A 127 16.33 9.57 3.35
CA ARG A 127 17.76 9.49 3.71
C ARG A 127 18.56 10.72 3.29
N ASN A 128 18.05 11.51 2.34
CA ASN A 128 18.75 12.65 1.77
C ASN A 128 20.17 12.30 1.28
N THR A 129 20.30 11.13 0.65
CA THR A 129 21.57 10.58 0.12
C THR A 129 21.66 10.65 -1.41
N ALA A 130 20.60 11.09 -2.09
CA ALA A 130 20.55 11.29 -3.54
C ALA A 130 19.74 12.54 -3.88
N GLN A 131 19.94 13.08 -5.08
CA GLN A 131 19.16 14.18 -5.64
C GLN A 131 18.26 13.68 -6.77
N VAL A 132 17.25 14.48 -7.14
CA VAL A 132 16.27 14.15 -8.18
C VAL A 132 16.93 13.88 -9.54
N ASP A 133 17.99 14.61 -9.85
CA ASP A 133 18.76 14.57 -11.11
C ASP A 133 19.94 13.57 -11.09
N ASP A 134 20.12 12.83 -10.00
CA ASP A 134 21.17 11.81 -9.90
C ASP A 134 21.02 10.77 -11.02
N PRO A 135 22.09 10.49 -11.80
CA PRO A 135 22.08 9.45 -12.83
C PRO A 135 21.58 8.08 -12.34
N ALA A 136 21.83 7.71 -11.09
CA ALA A 136 21.34 6.47 -10.49
C ALA A 136 19.80 6.40 -10.41
N MET A 137 19.11 7.55 -10.39
CA MET A 137 17.65 7.63 -10.33
C MET A 137 16.99 7.50 -11.70
N ARG A 138 17.76 7.60 -12.80
CA ARG A 138 17.21 7.59 -14.17
C ARG A 138 16.42 6.32 -14.47
N ALA A 139 16.98 5.16 -14.13
CA ALA A 139 16.33 3.87 -14.38
C ALA A 139 15.01 3.74 -13.58
N TRP A 140 15.01 4.14 -12.32
CA TRP A 140 13.80 4.16 -11.49
C TRP A 140 12.76 5.13 -12.03
N ARG A 141 13.17 6.32 -12.49
CA ARG A 141 12.28 7.30 -13.09
C ARG A 141 11.61 6.75 -14.34
N GLU A 142 12.36 6.11 -15.23
CA GLU A 142 11.82 5.51 -16.45
C GLU A 142 10.79 4.42 -16.13
N ILE A 143 11.12 3.50 -15.22
CA ILE A 143 10.20 2.44 -14.79
C ILE A 143 8.95 3.03 -14.13
N GLY A 144 9.10 3.99 -13.22
CA GLY A 144 8.01 4.61 -12.49
C GLY A 144 7.07 5.41 -13.38
N MET A 145 7.60 6.21 -14.31
CA MET A 145 6.79 6.96 -15.27
C MET A 145 6.06 6.04 -16.25
N LYS A 146 6.68 4.92 -16.65
CA LYS A 146 6.01 3.89 -17.46
C LYS A 146 4.87 3.22 -16.68
N ALA A 147 5.08 2.91 -15.41
CA ALA A 147 4.05 2.35 -14.54
C ALA A 147 2.88 3.34 -14.34
N ALA A 148 3.18 4.62 -14.09
CA ALA A 148 2.16 5.68 -14.01
C ALA A 148 1.38 5.83 -15.32
N ALA A 149 2.04 5.82 -16.47
CA ALA A 149 1.35 5.90 -17.76
C ALA A 149 0.39 4.72 -18.01
N LEU A 150 0.77 3.50 -17.60
CA LEU A 150 -0.11 2.33 -17.68
C LEU A 150 -1.32 2.46 -16.75
N MET A 151 -1.11 2.96 -15.53
CA MET A 151 -2.20 3.20 -14.58
C MET A 151 -3.16 4.27 -15.08
N ASP A 152 -2.65 5.41 -15.54
CA ASP A 152 -3.48 6.52 -16.04
C ASP A 152 -4.32 6.11 -17.25
N ALA A 153 -3.71 5.40 -18.21
CA ALA A 153 -4.41 4.85 -19.37
C ALA A 153 -5.48 3.82 -18.96
N HIS A 154 -5.21 3.00 -17.94
CA HIS A 154 -6.21 2.05 -17.44
C HIS A 154 -7.36 2.74 -16.70
N LEU A 155 -7.07 3.84 -15.99
CA LEU A 155 -8.06 4.64 -15.27
C LEU A 155 -8.88 5.55 -16.20
N ALA A 156 -8.51 5.68 -17.48
CA ALA A 156 -9.32 6.36 -18.47
C ALA A 156 -10.70 5.70 -18.59
N GLY A 157 -11.75 6.42 -18.15
CA GLY A 157 -13.12 5.91 -18.10
C GLY A 157 -13.42 4.91 -16.97
N ARG A 158 -12.54 4.80 -15.96
CA ARG A 158 -12.75 3.94 -14.79
C ARG A 158 -12.53 4.70 -13.49
N ASP A 159 -13.38 4.43 -12.51
CA ASP A 159 -13.23 5.02 -11.17
C ASP A 159 -12.23 4.26 -10.28
N TYR A 160 -12.07 2.95 -10.52
CA TYR A 160 -11.21 2.05 -9.76
C TYR A 160 -10.51 1.06 -10.68
N LEU A 161 -9.49 0.37 -10.17
CA LEU A 161 -8.66 -0.53 -10.97
C LEU A 161 -9.39 -1.81 -11.40
N VAL A 162 -10.35 -2.29 -10.60
CA VAL A 162 -11.13 -3.50 -10.89
C VAL A 162 -12.60 -3.26 -10.57
N GLY A 163 -13.48 -3.54 -11.52
CA GLY A 163 -14.93 -3.38 -11.35
C GLY A 163 -15.37 -1.92 -11.23
N THR A 164 -16.41 -1.67 -10.43
CA THR A 164 -17.05 -0.36 -10.25
C THR A 164 -16.94 0.18 -8.81
N ALA A 165 -16.21 -0.51 -7.95
CA ALA A 165 -16.01 -0.21 -6.53
C ALA A 165 -14.54 -0.41 -6.16
N PRO A 166 -14.02 0.24 -5.09
CA PRO A 166 -12.63 0.10 -4.72
C PRO A 166 -12.33 -1.32 -4.24
N THR A 167 -11.13 -1.80 -4.54
CA THR A 167 -10.64 -3.11 -4.14
C THR A 167 -9.28 -2.99 -3.46
N ILE A 168 -8.75 -4.10 -2.95
CA ILE A 168 -7.39 -4.15 -2.43
C ILE A 168 -6.31 -3.80 -3.48
N ALA A 169 -6.63 -3.87 -4.79
CA ALA A 169 -5.74 -3.38 -5.84
C ALA A 169 -5.53 -1.86 -5.73
N ASP A 170 -6.61 -1.11 -5.48
CA ASP A 170 -6.56 0.33 -5.31
C ASP A 170 -5.79 0.69 -4.03
N VAL A 171 -6.01 -0.05 -2.94
CA VAL A 171 -5.26 0.13 -1.68
C VAL A 171 -3.77 -0.15 -1.86
N ALA A 172 -3.40 -1.16 -2.66
CA ALA A 172 -2.00 -1.50 -2.89
C ALA A 172 -1.25 -0.40 -3.65
N LEU A 173 -1.86 0.16 -4.70
CA LEU A 173 -1.19 1.15 -5.54
C LEU A 173 -1.19 2.55 -4.91
N TYR A 174 -2.23 2.90 -4.13
CA TYR A 174 -2.42 4.25 -3.61
C TYR A 174 -1.21 4.85 -2.87
N PRO A 175 -0.57 4.18 -1.89
CA PRO A 175 0.45 4.80 -1.06
C PRO A 175 1.60 5.42 -1.85
N TYR A 176 2.26 4.63 -2.70
CA TYR A 176 3.45 5.11 -3.41
C TYR A 176 3.11 6.04 -4.57
N THR A 177 1.94 5.91 -5.19
CA THR A 177 1.47 6.90 -6.17
C THR A 177 1.19 8.24 -5.50
N SER A 178 0.54 8.25 -4.33
CA SER A 178 0.23 9.48 -3.58
C SER A 178 1.47 10.21 -3.05
N MET A 179 2.58 9.49 -2.84
CA MET A 179 3.86 10.02 -2.38
C MET A 179 4.87 10.21 -3.52
N ALA A 180 4.45 10.13 -4.78
CA ALA A 180 5.36 10.15 -5.92
C ALA A 180 6.27 11.40 -5.95
N ALA A 181 5.75 12.56 -5.53
CA ALA A 181 6.53 13.79 -5.43
C ALA A 181 7.74 13.68 -4.47
N GLU A 182 7.65 12.88 -3.41
CA GLU A 182 8.77 12.62 -2.49
C GLU A 182 9.92 11.84 -3.18
N GLY A 183 9.63 11.12 -4.27
CA GLY A 183 10.63 10.48 -5.14
C GLY A 183 11.08 11.36 -6.30
N GLY A 184 10.65 12.62 -6.37
CA GLY A 184 10.97 13.54 -7.47
C GLY A 184 10.22 13.27 -8.76
N TYR A 185 9.06 12.61 -8.69
CA TYR A 185 8.16 12.41 -9.83
C TYR A 185 7.19 13.58 -9.96
N ASP A 186 7.02 14.07 -11.18
CA ASP A 186 5.93 14.96 -11.55
C ASP A 186 4.86 14.13 -12.27
N LEU A 187 3.71 13.96 -11.60
CA LEU A 187 2.56 13.23 -12.13
C LEU A 187 1.43 14.16 -12.61
N SER A 188 1.64 15.48 -12.65
CA SER A 188 0.58 16.46 -12.96
C SER A 188 -0.06 16.29 -14.35
N GLY A 189 0.60 15.59 -15.27
CA GLY A 189 0.04 15.22 -16.58
C GLY A 189 -0.89 14.00 -16.57
N PHE A 190 -0.97 13.25 -15.46
CA PHE A 190 -1.78 12.03 -15.33
C PHE A 190 -3.10 12.33 -14.60
N THR A 191 -4.02 12.95 -15.33
CA THR A 191 -5.28 13.46 -14.75
C THR A 191 -6.20 12.36 -14.20
N HIS A 192 -6.13 11.13 -14.74
CA HIS A 192 -6.95 10.02 -14.24
C HIS A 192 -6.37 9.48 -12.93
N ILE A 193 -5.04 9.47 -12.78
CA ILE A 193 -4.39 9.19 -11.49
C ILE A 193 -4.80 10.23 -10.45
N ASP A 194 -4.75 11.52 -10.78
CA ASP A 194 -5.13 12.59 -9.84
C ASP A 194 -6.59 12.44 -9.36
N ALA A 195 -7.51 12.18 -10.29
CA ALA A 195 -8.91 11.92 -9.96
C ALA A 195 -9.07 10.67 -9.07
N TRP A 196 -8.32 9.60 -9.36
CA TRP A 196 -8.33 8.37 -8.57
C TRP A 196 -7.73 8.55 -7.17
N LEU A 197 -6.63 9.26 -7.03
CA LEU A 197 -6.05 9.61 -5.73
C LEU A 197 -7.05 10.43 -4.89
N ALA A 198 -7.70 11.43 -5.49
CA ALA A 198 -8.71 12.24 -4.82
C ALA A 198 -9.90 11.37 -4.36
N ARG A 199 -10.36 10.45 -5.22
CA ARG A 199 -11.46 9.53 -4.91
C ARG A 199 -11.12 8.61 -3.74
N MET A 200 -9.94 7.97 -3.77
CA MET A 200 -9.47 7.10 -2.68
C MET A 200 -9.33 7.88 -1.36
N ARG A 201 -8.76 9.09 -1.39
CA ARG A 201 -8.63 9.96 -0.22
C ARG A 201 -9.97 10.36 0.40
N ALA A 202 -11.02 10.49 -0.42
CA ALA A 202 -12.35 10.87 0.02
C ALA A 202 -13.18 9.71 0.62
N LEU A 203 -12.70 8.47 0.53
CA LEU A 203 -13.43 7.31 1.08
C LEU A 203 -13.51 7.39 2.62
N PRO A 204 -14.66 7.03 3.23
CA PRO A 204 -14.78 6.93 4.68
C PRO A 204 -13.74 5.95 5.25
N GLY A 205 -13.10 6.33 6.36
CA GLY A 205 -12.06 5.53 6.98
C GLY A 205 -10.65 5.74 6.39
N PHE A 206 -10.45 6.74 5.53
CA PHE A 206 -9.11 7.14 5.10
C PHE A 206 -8.21 7.46 6.31
N THR A 207 -7.07 6.79 6.38
CA THR A 207 -6.04 7.00 7.41
C THR A 207 -4.83 7.70 6.80
N PRO A 208 -4.40 8.90 7.27
CA PRO A 208 -3.22 9.56 6.74
C PRO A 208 -1.93 8.77 7.03
N LEU A 209 -0.87 8.99 6.24
CA LEU A 209 0.42 8.31 6.43
C LEU A 209 0.99 8.57 7.83
N ILE A 210 0.88 9.80 8.32
CA ILE A 210 1.25 10.22 9.66
C ILE A 210 0.01 10.89 10.25
N GLU A 211 -0.44 10.41 11.40
CA GLU A 211 -1.51 11.07 12.15
C GLU A 211 -0.99 12.42 12.66
N ALA A 212 -1.80 13.47 12.52
CA ALA A 212 -1.48 14.74 13.17
C ALA A 212 -1.50 14.53 14.68
N ALA A 213 -0.47 15.02 15.37
CA ALA A 213 -0.38 14.99 16.83
C ALA A 213 -1.45 15.87 17.48
#